data_AF-A0A843LVJ0-F1
#
_entry.id   AF-A0A843LVJ0-F1
#
_cell.length_a   1.000
_cell.length_b   1.000
_cell.length_c   1.000
_cell.angle_alpha   90.00
_cell.angle_beta   90.00
_cell.angle_gamma   90.00
#
_symmetry.space_group_name_H-M   'P 1'
#
loop_
_entity.id
_entity.type
_entity.pdbx_description
1 polymer ?
#
loop_
_entity_poly.entity_id
_entity_poly.type
_entity_poly.pdbx_seq_one_letter_code
_entity_poly.pdbx_strand_id
1 'polypeptide(L)'
;IITSPFGICPRELENTFPIQSYDVAVTGSWSQDEIDESGKLLEKYVKGKNVIANVHGGYEEVCRQYLDECTYTCKDGRPTSPDSIYNLRMELKEHKRNNRRDKVLNELKSIATYQFGKEGSKLIPDDVKTKGRYHRKIISNGKQLALLNQDTGLYRLNLAGGEILKDLNINVVNIDFDLETNTVFAPGIRKADHNIIPNDEVVVVKDDEVVGVGKAILTGREMEQCTNGIGVKIKHRVKNN
;
A
#
# COMPACT_ATOMS: atom_id res chain seq x y z
N ILE A 1 7.41 11.18 5.83
CA ILE A 1 6.90 11.81 7.06
C ILE A 1 7.45 10.99 8.21
N ILE A 2 8.19 11.58 9.14
CA ILE A 2 8.62 10.87 10.34
C ILE A 2 7.42 10.86 11.29
N THR A 3 7.10 9.72 11.90
CA THR A 3 5.94 9.57 12.78
C THR A 3 6.15 8.44 13.78
N SER A 4 5.42 8.43 14.88
CA SER A 4 5.39 7.34 15.87
C SER A 4 3.97 6.74 15.89
N PRO A 5 3.81 5.40 15.98
CA PRO A 5 4.83 4.37 16.20
C PRO A 5 5.47 3.81 14.92
N PHE A 6 5.04 4.22 13.73
CA PHE A 6 5.49 3.59 12.47
C PHE A 6 6.92 3.95 12.04
N GLY A 7 7.56 4.91 12.72
CA GLY A 7 8.85 5.50 12.38
C GLY A 7 8.79 6.41 11.16
N ILE A 8 8.40 5.85 10.01
CA ILE A 8 8.29 6.56 8.75
C ILE A 8 6.99 6.23 8.01
N CYS A 9 6.38 7.26 7.44
CA CYS A 9 5.29 7.15 6.48
C CYS A 9 5.71 7.83 5.17
N PRO A 10 5.98 7.06 4.10
CA PRO A 10 6.07 7.60 2.74
C PRO A 10 4.81 8.37 2.38
N ARG A 11 4.92 9.47 1.61
CA ARG A 11 3.75 10.31 1.28
C ARG A 11 2.70 9.52 0.51
N GLU A 12 3.16 8.57 -0.29
CA GLU A 12 2.35 7.68 -1.13
C GLU A 12 1.44 6.75 -0.32
N LEU A 13 1.74 6.50 0.96
CA LEU A 13 1.01 5.58 1.84
C LEU A 13 0.27 6.29 2.99
N GLU A 14 0.28 7.62 3.01
CA GLU A 14 -0.34 8.42 4.08
C GLU A 14 -1.83 8.14 4.26
N ASN A 15 -2.53 7.84 3.15
CA ASN A 15 -3.96 7.52 3.14
C ASN A 15 -4.19 6.00 3.04
N THR A 16 -3.29 5.17 3.57
CA THR A 16 -3.38 3.71 3.52
C THR A 16 -3.42 3.10 4.91
N PHE A 17 -4.28 2.11 5.13
CA PHE A 17 -4.34 1.36 6.39
C PHE A 17 -3.01 0.64 6.65
N PRO A 18 -2.46 0.66 7.88
CA PRO A 18 -3.05 1.22 9.10
C PRO A 18 -2.72 2.70 9.35
N ILE A 19 -1.84 3.31 8.56
CA ILE A 19 -1.35 4.68 8.77
C ILE A 19 -2.47 5.72 8.77
N GLN A 20 -3.49 5.59 7.92
CA GLN A 20 -4.58 6.57 7.96
C GLN A 20 -5.59 6.38 9.10
N SER A 21 -5.45 5.31 9.89
CA SER A 21 -6.45 4.84 10.85
C SER A 21 -5.92 4.73 12.28
N TYR A 22 -4.67 5.16 12.54
CA TYR A 22 -4.17 5.25 13.90
C TYR A 22 -4.53 6.61 14.50
N ASP A 23 -4.98 6.58 15.75
CA ASP A 23 -5.13 7.75 16.59
C ASP A 23 -4.32 7.47 17.86
N VAL A 24 -3.16 8.11 17.97
CA VAL A 24 -2.28 7.98 19.13
C VAL A 24 -2.06 9.38 19.68
N ALA A 25 -2.38 9.55 20.97
CA ALA A 25 -2.09 10.78 21.67
C ALA A 25 -0.58 10.99 21.71
N VAL A 26 -0.10 12.03 21.02
CA VAL A 26 1.31 12.42 21.07
C VAL A 26 1.52 13.34 22.27
N THR A 27 2.44 12.95 23.14
CA THR A 27 2.82 13.74 24.33
C THR A 27 3.71 14.93 23.97
N GLY A 28 4.23 14.96 22.74
CA GLY A 28 5.20 15.96 22.26
C GLY A 28 6.63 15.71 22.72
N SER A 29 6.85 14.77 23.66
CA SER A 29 8.17 14.29 24.06
C SER A 29 8.47 12.98 23.34
N TRP A 30 9.62 12.89 22.69
CA TRP A 30 10.10 11.66 22.07
C TRP A 30 10.99 10.90 23.06
N SER A 31 10.69 9.61 23.26
CA SER A 31 11.58 8.72 24.00
C SER A 31 12.80 8.34 23.16
N GLN A 32 13.88 7.89 23.82
CA GLN A 32 15.07 7.42 23.10
C GLN A 32 14.76 6.20 22.21
N ASP A 33 13.87 5.31 22.66
CA ASP A 33 13.44 4.15 21.87
C ASP A 33 12.72 4.59 20.58
N GLU A 34 11.82 5.57 20.65
CA GLU A 34 11.14 6.12 19.47
C GLU A 34 12.11 6.79 18.50
N ILE A 35 13.11 7.50 19.03
CA ILE A 35 14.17 8.11 18.22
C ILE A 35 14.95 7.02 17.48
N ASP A 36 15.35 5.97 18.19
CA ASP A 36 16.15 4.88 17.64
C ASP A 36 15.41 4.04 16.61
N GLU A 37 14.16 3.69 16.86
CA GLU A 37 13.34 2.93 15.92
C GLU A 37 13.09 3.72 14.64
N SER A 38 12.71 4.99 14.78
CA SER A 38 12.43 5.88 13.65
C SER A 38 13.69 6.17 12.84
N GLY A 39 14.81 6.40 13.53
CA GLY A 39 16.11 6.70 12.93
C GLY A 39 16.65 5.57 12.07
N LYS A 40 16.65 4.33 12.57
CA LYS A 40 17.10 3.14 11.82
C LYS A 40 16.27 2.92 10.56
N LEU A 41 14.95 3.12 10.65
CA LEU A 41 14.05 3.01 9.50
C LEU A 41 14.30 4.13 8.49
N LEU A 42 14.48 5.36 8.97
CA LEU A 42 14.72 6.53 8.14
C LEU A 42 16.04 6.38 7.37
N GLU A 43 17.14 6.05 8.05
CA GLU A 43 18.47 5.81 7.47
C GLU A 43 18.38 4.80 6.31
N LYS A 44 17.73 3.65 6.55
CA LYS A 44 17.53 2.62 5.52
C LYS A 44 16.68 3.14 4.34
N TYR A 45 15.64 3.91 4.61
CA TYR A 45 14.72 4.41 3.59
C TYR A 45 15.32 5.49 2.68
N VAL A 46 16.19 6.34 3.25
CA VAL A 46 16.82 7.46 2.54
C VAL A 46 18.21 7.13 2.00
N LYS A 47 18.74 5.93 2.28
CA LYS A 47 20.07 5.49 1.82
C LYS A 47 20.33 5.85 0.34
N GLY A 48 21.40 6.61 0.11
CA GLY A 48 21.82 7.05 -1.22
C GLY A 48 20.98 8.17 -1.83
N LYS A 49 20.20 8.91 -1.02
CA LYS A 49 19.38 10.05 -1.44
C LYS A 49 19.81 11.31 -0.69
N ASN A 50 19.63 12.46 -1.34
CA ASN A 50 19.77 13.75 -0.69
C ASN A 50 18.55 14.01 0.21
N VAL A 51 18.78 14.32 1.48
CA VAL A 51 17.70 14.53 2.47
C VAL A 51 17.61 16.00 2.86
N ILE A 52 16.43 16.59 2.67
CA ILE A 52 16.09 17.92 3.16
C ILE A 52 15.14 17.78 4.36
N ALA A 53 15.60 18.18 5.53
CA ALA A 53 14.88 18.09 6.79
C ALA A 53 14.26 19.44 7.19
N ASN A 54 12.94 19.55 7.00
CA ASN A 54 12.13 20.66 7.54
C ASN A 54 11.34 20.19 8.77
N VAL A 55 12.07 19.91 9.86
CA VAL A 55 11.54 19.32 11.09
C VAL A 55 12.14 20.00 12.32
N HIS A 56 11.54 19.79 13.49
CA HIS A 56 12.02 20.28 14.77
C HIS A 56 11.70 19.28 15.90
N GLY A 57 12.33 19.43 17.08
CA GLY A 57 12.10 18.60 18.26
C GLY A 57 12.65 17.19 18.06
N GLY A 58 11.93 16.17 18.56
CA GLY A 58 12.37 14.77 18.43
C GLY A 58 12.56 14.32 16.97
N TYR A 59 11.81 14.87 16.03
CA TYR A 59 12.01 14.60 14.59
C TYR A 59 13.36 15.11 14.07
N GLU A 60 13.81 16.27 14.57
CA GLU A 60 15.12 16.82 14.23
C GLU A 60 16.23 15.98 14.88
N GLU A 61 16.03 15.54 16.12
CA GLU A 61 16.94 14.65 16.84
C GLU A 61 17.12 13.32 16.10
N VAL A 62 16.05 12.70 15.61
CA VAL A 62 16.09 11.52 14.74
C VAL A 62 17.00 11.75 13.54
N CYS A 63 16.79 12.86 12.81
CA CYS A 63 17.62 13.18 11.65
C CYS A 63 19.09 13.38 12.04
N ARG A 64 19.37 14.09 13.14
CA ARG A 64 20.73 14.41 13.57
C ARG A 64 21.52 13.20 14.04
N GLN A 65 20.85 12.23 14.68
CA GLN A 65 21.50 11.03 15.20
C GLN A 65 21.77 9.99 14.11
N TYR A 66 20.92 9.90 13.08
CA TYR A 66 20.95 8.77 12.12
C TYR A 66 21.28 9.16 10.68
N LEU A 67 21.32 10.45 10.33
CA LEU A 67 21.64 10.89 8.98
C LEU A 67 22.94 11.70 8.96
N ASP A 68 23.95 11.18 8.26
CA ASP A 68 25.26 11.84 8.12
C ASP A 68 25.19 13.10 7.24
N GLU A 69 24.46 13.03 6.11
CA GLU A 69 24.32 14.11 5.14
C GLU A 69 22.86 14.56 5.03
N CYS A 70 22.52 15.65 5.71
CA CYS A 70 21.17 16.20 5.70
C CYS A 70 21.14 17.74 5.73
N THR A 71 20.36 18.34 4.82
CA THR A 71 20.16 19.79 4.78
C THR A 71 18.99 20.19 5.68
N TYR A 72 19.26 20.95 6.74
CA TYR A 72 18.25 21.45 7.67
C TYR A 72 17.73 22.83 7.26
N THR A 73 16.42 22.93 6.97
CA THR A 73 15.79 24.19 6.53
C THR A 73 15.07 24.92 7.65
N CYS A 74 14.65 24.20 8.70
CA CYS A 74 14.07 24.75 9.91
C CYS A 74 15.20 25.13 10.89
N LYS A 75 15.46 26.43 11.04
CA LYS A 75 16.57 26.95 11.88
C LYS A 75 16.09 27.68 13.15
N ASP A 76 14.82 28.04 13.20
CA ASP A 76 14.19 28.82 14.28
C ASP A 76 13.31 27.95 15.20
N GLY A 77 13.38 26.62 15.05
CA GLY A 77 12.54 25.66 15.75
C GLY A 77 11.07 25.66 15.33
N ARG A 78 10.69 26.35 14.24
CA ARG A 78 9.31 26.46 13.77
C ARG A 78 9.21 26.08 12.29
N PRO A 79 8.93 24.80 11.97
CA PRO A 79 8.91 24.32 10.57
C PRO A 79 7.90 25.04 9.64
N THR A 80 6.91 25.72 10.21
CA THR A 80 5.87 26.48 9.49
C THR A 80 6.07 27.99 9.53
N SER A 81 7.18 28.49 10.09
CA SER A 81 7.48 29.93 10.09
C SER A 81 7.76 30.45 8.66
N PRO A 82 7.57 31.75 8.40
CA PRO A 82 7.92 32.36 7.12
C PRO A 82 9.37 32.07 6.69
N ASP A 83 10.31 32.12 7.64
CA ASP A 83 11.74 31.90 7.39
C ASP A 83 12.03 30.42 7.05
N SER A 84 11.47 29.48 7.81
CA SER A 84 11.61 28.04 7.52
C SER A 84 11.01 27.66 6.17
N ILE A 85 9.84 28.21 5.84
CA ILE A 85 9.20 28.01 4.52
C ILE A 85 10.04 28.64 3.40
N TYR A 86 10.62 29.81 3.62
CA TYR A 86 11.51 30.46 2.66
C TYR A 86 12.76 29.62 2.39
N ASN A 87 13.46 29.17 3.46
CA ASN A 87 14.63 28.30 3.36
C ASN A 87 14.31 27.00 2.61
N LEU A 88 13.21 26.33 2.98
CA LEU A 88 12.75 25.11 2.31
C LEU A 88 12.46 25.35 0.83
N ARG A 89 11.80 26.47 0.50
CA ARG A 89 11.51 26.82 -0.90
C ARG A 89 12.79 27.04 -1.70
N MET A 90 13.78 27.72 -1.12
CA MET A 90 15.04 27.99 -1.80
C MET A 90 15.81 26.70 -2.05
N GLU A 91 15.91 25.82 -1.07
CA GLU A 91 16.54 24.50 -1.23
C GLU A 91 15.84 23.65 -2.31
N LEU A 92 14.51 23.59 -2.29
CA LEU A 92 13.73 22.80 -3.25
C LEU A 92 13.85 23.28 -4.70
N LYS A 93 14.30 24.53 -4.96
CA LYS A 93 14.50 25.04 -6.32
C LYS A 93 15.69 24.38 -7.03
N GLU A 94 16.67 23.90 -6.27
CA GLU A 94 17.86 23.23 -6.80
C GLU A 94 17.57 21.79 -7.25
N HIS A 95 16.35 21.30 -7.02
CA HIS A 95 15.94 19.93 -7.32
C HIS A 95 14.81 19.85 -8.33
N LYS A 96 14.83 18.78 -9.14
CA LYS A 96 13.78 18.50 -10.12
C LYS A 96 12.45 18.25 -9.42
N ARG A 97 11.42 19.02 -9.78
CA ARG A 97 10.06 18.81 -9.30
C ARG A 97 9.40 17.64 -10.02
N ASN A 98 8.85 16.70 -9.26
CA ASN A 98 7.98 15.65 -9.80
C ASN A 98 6.69 16.27 -10.35
N ASN A 99 6.33 15.91 -11.59
CA ASN A 99 5.10 16.37 -12.20
C ASN A 99 3.88 15.71 -11.52
N ARG A 100 2.68 16.24 -11.76
CA ARG A 100 1.46 15.73 -11.11
C ARG A 100 1.14 14.28 -11.50
N ARG A 101 1.38 13.88 -12.74
CA ARG A 101 1.11 12.53 -13.25
C ARG A 101 2.00 11.51 -12.54
N ASP A 102 3.30 11.78 -12.46
CA ASP A 102 4.29 10.89 -11.83
C ASP A 102 3.97 10.71 -10.34
N LYS A 103 3.57 11.78 -9.63
CA LYS A 103 3.15 11.69 -8.24
C LYS A 103 1.97 10.74 -8.05
N VAL A 104 0.93 10.86 -8.88
CA VAL A 104 -0.24 9.98 -8.82
C VAL A 104 0.12 8.55 -9.21
N LEU A 105 0.96 8.35 -10.23
CA LEU A 105 1.39 7.02 -10.65
C LEU A 105 2.22 6.32 -9.56
N ASN A 106 3.16 7.04 -8.94
CA ASN A 106 3.98 6.55 -7.84
C ASN A 106 3.14 6.23 -6.60
N GLU A 107 2.15 7.06 -6.28
CA GLU A 107 1.16 6.79 -5.22
C GLU A 107 0.47 5.44 -5.47
N LEU A 108 -0.14 5.28 -6.64
CA LEU A 108 -0.86 4.06 -6.99
C LEU A 108 0.04 2.82 -6.95
N LYS A 109 1.23 2.89 -7.57
CA LYS A 109 2.19 1.79 -7.58
C LYS A 109 2.69 1.44 -6.17
N SER A 110 2.89 2.43 -5.30
CA SER A 110 3.33 2.21 -3.92
C SER A 110 2.26 1.51 -3.10
N ILE A 111 0.99 1.91 -3.22
CA ILE A 111 -0.13 1.22 -2.56
C ILE A 111 -0.23 -0.23 -3.05
N ALA A 112 -0.05 -0.46 -4.35
CA ALA A 112 -0.12 -1.81 -4.92
C ALA A 112 1.05 -2.68 -4.46
N THR A 113 2.24 -2.08 -4.34
CA THR A 113 3.44 -2.73 -3.78
C THR A 113 3.25 -3.09 -2.32
N TYR A 114 2.63 -2.20 -1.55
CA TYR A 114 2.32 -2.43 -0.14
C TYR A 114 1.33 -3.57 0.04
N GLN A 115 0.24 -3.58 -0.75
CA GLN A 115 -0.83 -4.57 -0.61
C GLN A 115 -0.50 -5.95 -1.20
N PHE A 116 0.23 -6.00 -2.31
CA PHE A 116 0.46 -7.23 -3.08
C PHE A 116 1.94 -7.60 -3.19
N GLY A 117 2.81 -6.95 -2.40
CA GLY A 117 4.25 -7.19 -2.42
C GLY A 117 4.98 -6.54 -3.61
N LYS A 118 6.28 -6.82 -3.72
CA LYS A 118 7.21 -6.15 -4.66
C LYS A 118 6.71 -6.08 -6.11
N GLU A 119 6.18 -7.19 -6.61
CA GLU A 119 5.67 -7.30 -7.98
C GLU A 119 4.25 -6.71 -8.15
N GLY A 120 3.57 -6.40 -7.04
CA GLY A 120 2.23 -5.82 -7.00
C GLY A 120 2.09 -4.49 -7.75
N SER A 121 3.17 -3.71 -7.87
CA SER A 121 3.20 -2.49 -8.69
C SER A 121 2.78 -2.71 -10.15
N LYS A 122 2.95 -3.92 -10.69
CA LYS A 122 2.54 -4.29 -12.05
C LYS A 122 1.02 -4.31 -12.26
N LEU A 123 0.22 -4.33 -11.18
CA LEU A 123 -1.22 -4.07 -11.24
C LEU A 123 -1.53 -2.67 -11.81
N ILE A 124 -0.60 -1.73 -11.69
CA ILE A 124 -0.75 -0.34 -12.11
C ILE A 124 0.15 -0.08 -13.34
N PRO A 125 -0.36 -0.29 -14.56
CA PRO A 125 0.39 0.02 -15.78
C PRO A 125 0.53 1.53 -16.01
N ASP A 126 1.45 1.94 -16.87
CA ASP A 126 1.77 3.35 -17.09
C ASP A 126 0.66 4.14 -17.80
N ASP A 127 -0.26 3.47 -18.52
CA ASP A 127 -1.40 4.07 -19.21
C ASP A 127 -2.61 4.33 -18.28
N VAL A 128 -2.48 3.98 -16.99
CA VAL A 128 -3.59 4.00 -16.03
C VAL A 128 -4.33 5.34 -15.97
N LYS A 129 -5.65 5.24 -15.89
CA LYS A 129 -6.58 6.34 -15.69
C LYS A 129 -7.36 6.10 -14.41
N THR A 130 -7.47 7.14 -13.59
CA THR A 130 -8.29 7.12 -12.38
C THR A 130 -9.62 7.83 -12.63
N LYS A 131 -10.74 7.21 -12.27
CA LYS A 131 -12.08 7.84 -12.35
C LYS A 131 -12.84 7.71 -11.03
N GLY A 132 -13.43 8.79 -10.55
CA GLY A 132 -14.21 8.83 -9.30
C GLY A 132 -13.79 10.01 -8.43
N ARG A 133 -14.68 10.42 -7.51
CA ARG A 133 -14.45 11.58 -6.63
C ARG A 133 -13.78 11.17 -5.32
N TYR A 134 -14.43 10.28 -4.57
CA TYR A 134 -13.91 9.74 -3.33
C TYR A 134 -13.15 8.45 -3.63
N HIS A 135 -13.84 7.32 -3.80
CA HIS A 135 -13.20 6.10 -4.32
C HIS A 135 -12.80 6.25 -5.79
N ARG A 136 -11.62 5.74 -6.15
CA ARG A 136 -11.05 5.86 -7.50
C ARG A 136 -11.05 4.51 -8.20
N LYS A 137 -11.76 4.41 -9.33
CA LYS A 137 -11.63 3.30 -10.28
C LYS A 137 -10.28 3.39 -10.98
N ILE A 138 -9.55 2.29 -11.00
CA ILE A 138 -8.28 2.14 -11.69
C ILE A 138 -8.54 1.46 -13.01
N ILE A 139 -8.31 2.17 -14.12
CA ILE A 139 -8.72 1.74 -15.45
C ILE A 139 -7.48 1.75 -16.36
N SER A 140 -7.26 0.67 -17.10
CA SER A 140 -6.25 0.56 -18.16
C SER A 140 -6.88 -0.14 -19.36
N ASN A 141 -6.56 0.31 -20.57
CA ASN A 141 -7.11 -0.25 -21.81
C ASN A 141 -8.66 -0.41 -21.81
N GLY A 142 -9.36 0.54 -21.18
CA GLY A 142 -10.83 0.52 -21.08
C GLY A 142 -11.42 -0.48 -20.05
N LYS A 143 -10.60 -1.32 -19.42
CA LYS A 143 -11.01 -2.27 -18.39
C LYS A 143 -10.71 -1.73 -16.98
N GLN A 144 -11.61 -1.94 -16.04
CA GLN A 144 -11.37 -1.62 -14.63
C GLN A 144 -10.56 -2.75 -13.99
N LEU A 145 -9.33 -2.43 -13.56
CA LEU A 145 -8.43 -3.38 -12.90
C LEU A 145 -8.80 -3.54 -11.41
N ALA A 146 -9.08 -2.42 -10.75
CA ALA A 146 -9.43 -2.38 -9.34
C ALA A 146 -10.22 -1.11 -8.99
N LEU A 147 -10.76 -1.08 -7.78
CA LEU A 147 -11.27 0.11 -7.11
C LEU A 147 -10.35 0.43 -5.93
N LEU A 148 -9.69 1.58 -5.94
CA LEU A 148 -9.02 2.10 -4.76
C LEU A 148 -10.07 2.61 -3.77
N ASN A 149 -10.26 1.86 -2.70
CA ASN A 149 -11.13 2.24 -1.59
C ASN A 149 -10.41 3.29 -0.74
N GLN A 150 -10.98 4.47 -0.59
CA GLN A 150 -10.37 5.54 0.23
C GLN A 150 -10.63 5.34 1.73
N ASP A 151 -11.66 4.58 2.13
CA ASP A 151 -11.90 4.30 3.55
C ASP A 151 -10.74 3.47 4.16
N THR A 152 -10.10 2.64 3.35
CA THR A 152 -9.00 1.75 3.75
C THR A 152 -7.68 2.09 3.07
N GLY A 153 -7.70 2.88 2.00
CA GLY A 153 -6.53 3.17 1.16
C GLY A 153 -5.94 1.96 0.45
N LEU A 154 -6.78 0.94 0.22
CA LEU A 154 -6.39 -0.33 -0.37
C LEU A 154 -7.23 -0.60 -1.62
N TYR A 155 -6.67 -1.37 -2.54
CA TYR A 155 -7.38 -1.82 -3.72
C TYR A 155 -8.38 -2.91 -3.36
N ARG A 156 -9.53 -2.87 -4.05
CA ARG A 156 -10.43 -3.99 -4.20
C ARG A 156 -10.41 -4.45 -5.65
N LEU A 157 -10.14 -5.72 -5.89
CA LEU A 157 -9.93 -6.25 -7.23
C LEU A 157 -11.23 -6.28 -8.05
N ASN A 158 -11.03 -6.14 -9.36
CA ASN A 158 -11.97 -6.55 -10.39
C ASN A 158 -11.32 -7.71 -11.18
N LEU A 159 -12.12 -8.44 -11.97
CA LEU A 159 -11.63 -9.61 -12.72
C LEU A 159 -10.39 -9.31 -13.56
N ALA A 160 -10.36 -8.18 -14.28
CA ALA A 160 -9.20 -7.79 -15.09
C ALA A 160 -7.91 -7.54 -14.28
N GLY A 161 -8.03 -7.08 -13.03
CA GLY A 161 -6.88 -7.01 -12.12
C GLY A 161 -6.53 -8.37 -11.52
N GLY A 162 -7.52 -9.25 -11.35
CA GLY A 162 -7.32 -10.65 -10.98
C GLY A 162 -6.47 -11.40 -11.97
N GLU A 163 -6.68 -11.22 -13.28
CA GLU A 163 -5.82 -11.80 -14.34
C GLU A 163 -4.35 -11.41 -14.14
N ILE A 164 -4.09 -10.12 -13.91
CA ILE A 164 -2.73 -9.62 -13.70
C ILE A 164 -2.09 -10.27 -12.46
N LEU A 165 -2.84 -10.39 -11.36
CA LEU A 165 -2.33 -11.02 -10.14
C LEU A 165 -2.13 -12.53 -10.30
N LYS A 166 -2.99 -13.21 -11.08
CA LYS A 166 -2.83 -14.62 -11.44
C LYS A 166 -1.53 -14.83 -12.22
N ASP A 167 -1.26 -14.00 -13.23
CA ASP A 167 -0.02 -14.06 -14.02
C ASP A 167 1.24 -13.82 -13.17
N LEU A 168 1.11 -13.05 -12.08
CA LEU A 168 2.18 -12.81 -11.11
C LEU A 168 2.23 -13.87 -9.99
N ASN A 169 1.29 -14.81 -9.98
CA ASN A 169 1.09 -15.81 -8.92
C ASN A 169 1.01 -15.18 -7.51
N ILE A 170 0.24 -14.09 -7.37
CA ILE A 170 0.02 -13.39 -6.10
C ILE A 170 -1.39 -13.68 -5.60
N ASN A 171 -1.52 -14.16 -4.36
CA ASN A 171 -2.79 -14.38 -3.67
C ASN A 171 -3.78 -15.28 -4.45
N VAL A 172 -3.24 -16.31 -5.11
CA VAL A 172 -4.02 -17.25 -5.93
C VAL A 172 -4.62 -18.37 -5.07
N VAL A 173 -5.90 -18.67 -5.32
CA VAL A 173 -6.67 -19.75 -4.68
C VAL A 173 -7.24 -20.65 -5.79
N ASN A 174 -6.84 -21.92 -5.80
CA ASN A 174 -7.24 -22.90 -6.81
C ASN A 174 -8.41 -23.74 -6.33
N ILE A 175 -9.44 -23.84 -7.17
CA ILE A 175 -10.62 -24.70 -6.97
C ILE A 175 -10.78 -25.66 -8.16
N ASP A 176 -11.58 -26.71 -7.98
CA ASP A 176 -11.85 -27.73 -9.01
C ASP A 176 -13.34 -27.87 -9.35
N PHE A 177 -14.17 -26.92 -8.93
CA PHE A 177 -15.61 -26.90 -9.16
C PHE A 177 -16.05 -25.61 -9.84
N ASP A 178 -17.26 -25.60 -10.41
CA ASP A 178 -17.81 -24.40 -11.04
C ASP A 178 -18.28 -23.38 -10.01
N LEU A 179 -17.76 -22.15 -10.10
CA LEU A 179 -18.06 -21.09 -9.16
C LEU A 179 -19.44 -20.46 -9.44
N GLU A 180 -20.48 -21.05 -8.87
CA GLU A 180 -21.86 -20.61 -9.04
C GLU A 180 -22.33 -19.59 -8.00
N THR A 181 -21.72 -19.59 -6.82
CA THR A 181 -22.13 -18.76 -5.69
C THR A 181 -21.07 -17.71 -5.33
N ASN A 182 -21.42 -16.81 -4.41
CA ASN A 182 -20.51 -15.77 -3.94
C ASN A 182 -19.61 -16.24 -2.77
N THR A 183 -19.51 -17.55 -2.54
CA THR A 183 -18.77 -18.10 -1.40
C THR A 183 -17.99 -19.32 -1.87
N VAL A 184 -16.70 -19.36 -1.53
CA VAL A 184 -15.87 -20.56 -1.67
C VAL A 184 -15.63 -21.10 -0.27
N PHE A 185 -16.11 -22.32 -0.03
CA PHE A 185 -15.89 -23.02 1.23
C PHE A 185 -14.50 -23.69 1.22
N ALA A 186 -13.83 -23.72 2.38
CA ALA A 186 -12.50 -24.29 2.51
C ALA A 186 -12.36 -25.72 1.94
N PRO A 187 -13.34 -26.64 2.11
CA PRO A 187 -13.24 -28.00 1.55
C PRO A 187 -13.15 -28.08 0.02
N GLY A 188 -13.59 -27.02 -0.68
CA GLY A 188 -13.50 -26.93 -2.14
C GLY A 188 -12.19 -26.29 -2.64
N ILE A 189 -11.31 -25.84 -1.74
CA ILE A 189 -10.03 -25.24 -2.10
C ILE A 189 -8.98 -26.35 -2.16
N ARG A 190 -8.32 -26.47 -3.31
CA ARG A 190 -7.27 -27.48 -3.53
C ARG A 190 -5.89 -26.99 -3.15
N LYS A 191 -5.64 -25.69 -3.40
CA LYS A 191 -4.37 -25.04 -3.11
C LYS A 191 -4.57 -23.55 -2.96
N ALA A 192 -3.89 -22.92 -2.01
CA ALA A 192 -3.89 -21.48 -1.84
C ALA A 192 -2.47 -20.97 -1.61
N ASP A 193 -2.21 -19.72 -1.99
CA ASP A 193 -0.96 -19.04 -1.64
C ASP A 193 -0.87 -18.88 -0.11
N HIS A 194 0.19 -19.44 0.49
CA HIS A 194 0.38 -19.44 1.95
C HIS A 194 0.68 -18.05 2.53
N ASN A 195 0.96 -17.05 1.68
CA ASN A 195 1.11 -15.65 2.13
C ASN A 195 -0.23 -14.94 2.35
N ILE A 196 -1.35 -15.53 1.89
CA ILE A 196 -2.68 -14.95 2.07
C ILE A 196 -3.01 -14.87 3.56
N ILE A 197 -3.39 -13.67 4.01
CA ILE A 197 -3.96 -13.42 5.34
C ILE A 197 -5.43 -12.99 5.24
N PRO A 198 -6.21 -13.11 6.34
CA PRO A 198 -7.59 -12.66 6.34
C PRO A 198 -7.75 -11.21 5.90
N ASN A 199 -8.78 -10.94 5.11
CA ASN A 199 -9.12 -9.67 4.44
C ASN A 199 -8.30 -9.29 3.21
N ASP A 200 -7.29 -10.06 2.82
CA ASP A 200 -6.59 -9.89 1.56
C ASP A 200 -7.53 -10.04 0.38
N GLU A 201 -7.28 -9.27 -0.68
CA GLU A 201 -7.91 -9.53 -1.97
C GLU A 201 -7.21 -10.73 -2.62
N VAL A 202 -8.01 -11.69 -3.07
CA VAL A 202 -7.55 -12.96 -3.64
C VAL A 202 -8.14 -13.20 -5.02
N VAL A 203 -7.43 -14.00 -5.81
CA VAL A 203 -7.85 -14.44 -7.14
C VAL A 203 -8.21 -15.91 -7.08
N VAL A 204 -9.43 -16.25 -7.48
CA VAL A 204 -9.92 -17.64 -7.54
C VAL A 204 -9.78 -18.15 -8.96
N VAL A 205 -9.06 -19.26 -9.10
CA VAL A 205 -8.66 -19.86 -10.36
C VAL A 205 -9.21 -21.28 -10.46
N LYS A 206 -9.69 -21.64 -11.65
CA LYS A 206 -10.06 -23.01 -12.02
C LYS A 206 -9.44 -23.30 -13.38
N ASP A 207 -8.73 -24.42 -13.51
CA ASP A 207 -8.11 -24.83 -14.78
C ASP A 207 -7.21 -23.74 -15.41
N ASP A 208 -6.44 -23.03 -14.57
CA ASP A 208 -5.58 -21.89 -14.94
C ASP A 208 -6.29 -20.61 -15.42
N GLU A 209 -7.63 -20.59 -15.38
CA GLU A 209 -8.47 -19.44 -15.73
C GLU A 209 -9.03 -18.75 -14.48
N VAL A 210 -9.07 -17.41 -14.46
CA VAL A 210 -9.66 -16.65 -13.36
C VAL A 210 -11.18 -16.75 -13.41
N VAL A 211 -11.76 -17.42 -12.43
CA VAL A 211 -13.22 -17.56 -12.30
C VAL A 211 -13.82 -16.55 -11.33
N GLY A 212 -13.01 -15.96 -10.45
CA GLY A 212 -13.49 -14.92 -9.54
C GLY A 212 -12.38 -14.15 -8.80
N VAL A 213 -12.78 -13.04 -8.19
CA VAL A 213 -11.97 -12.28 -7.24
C VAL A 213 -12.80 -11.99 -6.00
N GLY A 214 -12.16 -11.97 -4.83
CA GLY A 214 -12.85 -11.85 -3.56
C GLY A 214 -11.92 -11.48 -2.41
N LYS A 215 -12.42 -11.66 -1.19
CA LYS A 215 -11.65 -11.49 0.03
C LYS A 215 -11.45 -12.80 0.76
N ALA A 216 -10.21 -13.03 1.20
CA ALA A 216 -9.88 -14.11 2.11
C ALA A 216 -10.59 -13.94 3.45
N ILE A 217 -11.14 -15.04 3.96
CA ILE A 217 -11.65 -15.16 5.34
C ILE A 217 -10.66 -15.92 6.22
N LEU A 218 -9.98 -16.89 5.63
CA LEU A 218 -8.94 -17.70 6.27
C LEU A 218 -7.56 -17.35 5.70
N THR A 219 -6.50 -17.76 6.38
CA THR A 219 -5.15 -17.79 5.78
C THR A 219 -5.09 -18.84 4.67
N GLY A 220 -4.12 -18.72 3.76
CA GLY A 220 -3.92 -19.73 2.70
C GLY A 220 -3.72 -21.16 3.23
N ARG A 221 -3.01 -21.30 4.36
CA ARG A 221 -2.80 -22.60 5.01
C ARG A 221 -4.09 -23.18 5.57
N GLU A 222 -4.91 -22.36 6.24
CA GLU A 222 -6.21 -22.79 6.77
C GLU A 222 -7.18 -23.17 5.64
N MET A 223 -7.15 -22.46 4.51
CA MET A 223 -7.97 -22.80 3.34
C MET A 223 -7.72 -24.24 2.85
N GLU A 224 -6.48 -24.73 2.93
CA GLU A 224 -6.12 -26.10 2.51
C GLU A 224 -6.41 -27.16 3.60
N GLN A 225 -6.40 -26.77 4.88
CA GLN A 225 -6.46 -27.71 6.00
C GLN A 225 -7.86 -27.86 6.60
N CYS A 226 -8.71 -26.82 6.50
CA CYS A 226 -10.01 -26.82 7.13
C CYS A 226 -11.03 -27.66 6.34
N THR A 227 -11.74 -28.53 7.05
CA THR A 227 -12.80 -29.40 6.51
C THR A 227 -14.19 -28.76 6.53
N ASN A 228 -14.30 -27.52 7.00
CA ASN A 228 -15.52 -26.72 6.98
C ASN A 228 -15.20 -25.21 7.04
N GLY A 229 -16.20 -24.37 6.85
CA GLY A 229 -16.06 -22.92 6.92
C GLY A 229 -15.83 -22.25 5.57
N ILE A 230 -15.90 -20.91 5.57
CA ILE A 230 -15.74 -20.08 4.37
C ILE A 230 -14.25 -19.77 4.21
N GLY A 231 -13.67 -20.11 3.06
CA GLY A 231 -12.32 -19.70 2.70
C GLY A 231 -12.30 -18.31 2.07
N VAL A 232 -13.15 -18.08 1.06
CA VAL A 232 -13.18 -16.82 0.30
C VAL A 232 -14.62 -16.31 0.15
N LYS A 233 -14.84 -15.01 0.39
CA LYS A 233 -16.05 -14.30 -0.01
C LYS A 233 -15.83 -13.63 -1.36
N ILE A 234 -16.54 -14.11 -2.38
CA ILE A 234 -16.43 -13.61 -3.76
C ILE A 234 -17.13 -12.28 -3.89
N LYS A 235 -16.49 -11.38 -4.64
CA LYS A 235 -17.01 -10.05 -4.95
C LYS A 235 -17.42 -9.91 -6.41
N HIS A 236 -16.59 -10.44 -7.31
CA HIS A 236 -16.87 -10.53 -8.74
C HIS A 236 -16.54 -11.93 -9.22
N ARG A 237 -17.40 -12.51 -10.04
CA ARG A 237 -17.17 -13.79 -10.72
C ARG A 237 -17.46 -13.66 -12.19
N VAL A 238 -16.82 -14.51 -12.99
CA VAL A 238 -17.22 -14.72 -14.38
C VAL A 238 -18.64 -15.28 -14.36
N LYS A 239 -19.53 -14.70 -15.18
CA LYS A 239 -20.87 -15.24 -15.38
C LYS A 239 -20.81 -16.10 -16.63
N ASN A 240 -21.00 -17.40 -16.47
CA ASN A 240 -21.26 -18.28 -17.60
C ASN A 240 -22.69 -17.98 -18.06
N ASN A 241 -22.84 -17.67 -19.35
CA ASN A 241 -24.15 -17.61 -20.02
C ASN A 241 -24.64 -19.03 -20.31
#